data_AF-A0A2N3M1L6-F1
#
_entry.id   AF-A0A2N3M1L6-F1
#
_cell.length_a   1.000
_cell.length_b   1.000
_cell.length_c   1.000
_cell.angle_alpha   90.00
_cell.angle_beta   90.00
_cell.angle_gamma   90.00
#
_symmetry.space_group_name_H-M   'P 1'
#
loop_
_entity.id
_entity.type
_entity.pdbx_description
1 polymer ?
#
loop_
_entity_poly.entity_id
_entity_poly.type
_entity_poly.pdbx_seq_one_letter_code
_entity_poly.pdbx_strand_id
1 'polypeptide(L)'
;MMAFSIGFGFGAGVALAQSPSPYDMTYALRDGKPTSLYADMSEKAAKKGSVPGDAKGIVLRWCRDEIPFGSWQFGSRKSQLALLDARWCEISYNGVVGSVPGKVLTPQ
;
A
#
# COMPACT_ATOMS: atom_id res chain seq x y z
N MET A 1 -10.95 -54.22 -31.06
CA MET A 1 -11.48 -53.24 -30.09
C MET A 1 -10.41 -52.17 -29.89
N MET A 2 -10.55 -51.00 -30.51
CA MET A 2 -9.59 -49.89 -30.36
C MET A 2 -10.00 -49.04 -29.15
N ALA A 3 -9.11 -48.89 -28.17
CA ALA A 3 -9.35 -48.06 -27.00
C ALA A 3 -8.90 -46.63 -27.28
N PHE A 4 -9.87 -45.72 -27.36
CA PHE A 4 -9.70 -44.27 -27.29
C PHE A 4 -9.32 -43.88 -25.85
N SER A 5 -8.19 -43.20 -25.66
CA SER A 5 -7.87 -42.51 -24.40
C SER A 5 -7.86 -41.00 -24.64
N ILE A 6 -8.88 -40.33 -24.11
CA ILE A 6 -9.13 -38.89 -24.19
C ILE A 6 -8.08 -38.16 -23.33
N GLY A 7 -7.43 -37.16 -23.92
CA GLY A 7 -6.44 -36.32 -23.26
C GLY A 7 -7.05 -35.39 -22.21
N PHE A 8 -6.42 -35.33 -21.04
CA PHE A 8 -6.62 -34.26 -20.05
C PHE A 8 -5.68 -33.10 -20.40
N GLY A 9 -6.19 -32.12 -21.15
CA GLY A 9 -5.52 -30.84 -21.31
C GLY A 9 -5.68 -30.02 -20.04
N PHE A 10 -4.63 -29.90 -19.24
CA PHE A 10 -4.54 -28.94 -18.14
C PHE A 10 -4.65 -27.52 -18.69
N GLY A 11 -5.83 -26.91 -18.59
CA GLY A 11 -5.98 -25.47 -18.74
C GLY A 11 -5.36 -24.77 -17.54
N ALA A 12 -4.08 -24.43 -17.62
CA ALA A 12 -3.42 -23.56 -16.65
C ALA A 12 -3.99 -22.13 -16.80
N GLY A 13 -5.11 -21.86 -16.13
CA GLY A 13 -5.55 -20.49 -15.91
C GLY A 13 -4.48 -19.75 -15.11
N VAL A 14 -3.93 -18.68 -15.67
CA VAL A 14 -3.05 -17.76 -14.96
C VAL A 14 -3.82 -17.15 -13.78
N ALA A 15 -3.64 -17.71 -12.59
CA ALA A 15 -4.06 -17.06 -11.36
C ALA A 15 -3.20 -15.79 -11.20
N LEU A 16 -3.74 -14.65 -11.62
CA LEU A 16 -3.12 -13.36 -11.34
C LEU A 16 -3.16 -13.15 -9.83
N ALA A 17 -1.99 -13.15 -9.18
CA ALA A 17 -1.89 -12.89 -7.76
C ALA A 17 -2.45 -11.48 -7.46
N GLN A 18 -3.59 -11.44 -6.77
CA GLN A 18 -4.21 -10.20 -6.32
C GLN A 18 -3.47 -9.69 -5.09
N SER A 19 -3.10 -8.41 -5.10
CA SER A 19 -2.57 -7.76 -3.90
C SER A 19 -3.69 -7.51 -2.89
N PRO A 20 -3.41 -7.56 -1.57
CA PRO A 20 -4.37 -7.08 -0.58
C PRO A 20 -4.73 -5.62 -0.84
N SER A 21 -5.92 -5.21 -0.40
CA SER A 21 -6.34 -3.81 -0.42
C SER A 21 -5.27 -2.92 0.23
N PRO A 22 -5.03 -1.70 -0.26
CA PRO A 22 -4.07 -0.78 0.36
C PRO A 22 -4.43 -0.48 1.82
N TYR A 23 -5.69 -0.64 2.21
CA TYR A 23 -6.20 -0.37 3.55
C TYR A 23 -6.27 -1.60 4.47
N ASP A 24 -6.09 -2.80 3.90
CA ASP A 24 -6.12 -4.07 4.64
C ASP A 24 -4.71 -4.64 4.86
N MET A 25 -3.70 -3.77 4.84
CA MET A 25 -2.31 -4.13 5.05
C MET A 25 -1.56 -3.09 5.88
N THR A 26 -0.34 -3.45 6.27
CA THR A 26 0.52 -2.59 7.07
C THR A 26 1.67 -2.02 6.25
N TYR A 27 2.23 -0.92 6.75
CA TYR A 27 3.28 -0.17 6.09
C TYR A 27 4.47 0.04 7.03
N ALA A 28 5.63 0.25 6.42
CA ALA A 28 6.84 0.76 7.05
C ALA A 28 7.17 2.15 6.50
N LEU A 29 8.07 2.85 7.19
CA LEU A 29 8.77 3.97 6.58
C LEU A 29 9.80 3.44 5.57
N ARG A 30 9.72 3.93 4.34
CA ARG A 30 10.50 3.47 3.19
C ARG A 30 12.01 3.68 3.38
N ASP A 31 12.39 4.84 3.88
CA ASP A 31 13.80 5.25 3.96
C ASP A 31 14.44 5.01 5.34
N GLY A 32 13.70 4.44 6.29
CA GLY A 32 14.21 4.23 7.65
C GLY A 32 14.44 5.52 8.45
N LYS A 33 13.93 6.67 7.98
CA LYS A 33 14.16 7.99 8.57
C LYS A 33 12.91 8.49 9.31
N PRO A 34 13.08 9.17 10.46
CA PRO A 34 11.95 9.78 11.14
C PRO A 34 11.17 10.71 10.22
N THR A 35 9.84 10.59 10.24
CA THR A 35 8.94 11.35 9.37
C THR A 35 7.95 12.15 10.22
N SER A 36 7.83 13.46 9.95
CA SER A 36 6.85 14.30 10.62
C SER A 36 5.42 13.84 10.33
N LEU A 37 4.59 13.81 11.37
CA LEU A 37 3.16 13.58 11.27
C LEU A 37 2.43 14.92 11.28
N TYR A 38 1.64 15.19 10.25
CA TYR A 38 0.94 16.45 10.05
C TYR A 38 -0.52 16.36 10.49
N ALA A 39 -1.12 17.48 10.86
CA ALA A 39 -2.54 17.58 11.22
C ALA A 39 -3.48 17.45 10.02
N ASP A 40 -2.99 17.76 8.83
CA ASP A 40 -3.72 17.70 7.58
C ASP A 40 -2.74 17.34 6.44
N MET A 41 -3.26 17.06 5.25
CA MET A 41 -2.55 16.62 4.06
C MET A 41 -1.79 17.75 3.35
N SER A 42 -0.89 18.40 4.09
CA SER A 42 -0.06 19.50 3.60
C SER A 42 1.19 19.66 4.47
N GLU A 43 2.33 19.98 3.86
CA GLU A 43 3.56 20.32 4.62
C GLU A 43 3.40 21.63 5.41
N LYS A 44 2.42 22.46 5.05
CA LYS A 44 2.10 23.71 5.77
C LYS A 44 1.23 23.48 7.00
N ALA A 45 0.67 22.28 7.18
CA ALA A 45 -0.16 21.96 8.33
C ALA A 45 0.69 21.85 9.61
N ALA A 46 0.04 22.01 10.76
CA ALA A 46 0.69 21.86 12.05
C ALA A 46 1.25 20.43 12.20
N LYS A 47 2.49 20.32 12.71
CA LYS A 47 3.11 19.03 13.05
C LYS A 47 2.54 18.54 14.38
N LYS A 48 1.89 17.38 14.37
CA LYS A 48 1.32 16.74 15.57
C LYS A 48 2.28 15.78 16.25
N GLY A 49 3.33 15.35 15.54
CA GLY A 49 4.31 14.42 16.07
C GLY A 49 5.29 13.95 15.00
N SER A 50 5.92 12.81 15.26
CA SER A 50 6.86 12.16 14.35
C SER A 50 6.69 10.65 14.44
N VAL A 51 6.83 9.98 13.30
CA VAL A 51 6.92 8.53 13.20
C VAL A 51 8.41 8.16 13.20
N PRO A 52 8.89 7.27 14.09
CA PRO A 52 10.29 6.89 14.15
C PRO A 52 10.72 6.13 12.90
N GLY A 53 12.00 6.21 12.54
CA GLY A 53 12.52 5.69 11.28
C GLY A 53 12.31 4.19 11.07
N ASP A 54 12.37 3.42 12.14
CA ASP A 54 12.20 1.97 12.18
C ASP A 54 10.72 1.55 12.33
N ALA A 55 9.77 2.48 12.24
CA ALA A 55 8.35 2.19 12.40
C ALA A 55 7.86 1.16 11.36
N LYS A 56 7.12 0.17 11.88
CA LYS A 56 6.40 -0.88 11.16
C LYS A 56 4.97 -0.96 11.67
N GLY A 57 4.10 -1.69 10.99
CA GLY A 57 2.70 -1.81 11.42
C GLY A 57 1.91 -0.51 11.26
N ILE A 58 2.38 0.43 10.41
CA ILE A 58 1.65 1.66 10.11
C ILE A 58 0.38 1.28 9.37
N VAL A 59 -0.77 1.73 9.85
CA VAL A 59 -2.07 1.47 9.21
C VAL A 59 -2.43 2.63 8.32
N LEU A 60 -2.69 2.35 7.05
CA LEU A 60 -3.21 3.32 6.11
C LEU A 60 -4.71 3.50 6.32
N ARG A 61 -5.16 4.72 6.60
CA ARG A 61 -6.59 5.01 6.80
C ARG A 61 -7.26 5.50 5.52
N TRP A 62 -6.61 6.41 4.81
CA TRP A 62 -7.05 6.94 3.52
C TRP A 62 -5.93 7.74 2.85
N CYS A 63 -6.05 8.03 1.55
CA CYS A 63 -5.14 8.93 0.84
C CYS A 63 -5.88 9.96 -0.02
N ARG A 64 -5.25 11.12 -0.25
CA ARG A 64 -5.70 12.14 -1.20
C ARG A 64 -4.73 12.29 -2.37
N ASP A 65 -5.18 12.12 -3.61
CA ASP A 65 -6.47 11.53 -3.99
C ASP A 65 -6.57 10.05 -3.61
N GLU A 66 -7.78 9.49 -3.65
CA GLU A 66 -8.03 8.08 -3.32
C GLU A 66 -7.15 7.15 -4.18
N ILE A 67 -6.73 6.00 -3.61
CA ILE A 67 -5.97 5.00 -4.37
C ILE A 67 -6.95 4.21 -5.26
N PRO A 68 -6.77 4.19 -6.60
CA PRO A 68 -7.64 3.41 -7.47
C PRO A 68 -7.43 1.91 -7.21
N PHE A 69 -8.45 1.27 -6.64
CA PHE A 69 -8.35 -0.12 -6.17
C PHE A 69 -7.87 -1.09 -7.27
N GLY A 70 -8.40 -1.00 -8.49
CA GLY A 70 -7.96 -1.86 -9.60
C GLY A 70 -6.48 -1.68 -9.96
N SER A 71 -6.00 -0.43 -9.99
CA SER A 71 -4.59 -0.13 -10.25
C SER A 71 -3.67 -0.63 -9.14
N TRP A 72 -4.16 -0.69 -7.91
CA TRP A 72 -3.44 -1.26 -6.78
C TRP A 72 -3.42 -2.79 -6.82
N GLN A 73 -4.61 -3.40 -6.92
CA GLN A 73 -4.83 -4.83 -6.80
C GLN A 73 -4.07 -5.63 -7.87
N PHE A 74 -4.07 -5.11 -9.10
CA PHE A 74 -3.43 -5.74 -10.25
C PHE A 74 -2.10 -5.07 -10.63
N GLY A 75 -1.71 -4.01 -9.91
CA GLY A 75 -0.46 -3.30 -10.16
C GLY A 75 0.75 -4.05 -9.62
N SER A 76 1.90 -3.83 -10.26
CA SER A 76 3.18 -4.26 -9.71
C SER A 76 3.53 -3.49 -8.43
N ARG A 77 4.51 -4.01 -7.68
CA ARG A 77 5.11 -3.29 -6.54
C ARG A 77 5.49 -1.85 -6.90
N LYS A 78 6.11 -1.65 -8.06
CA LYS A 78 6.50 -0.33 -8.56
C LYS A 78 5.28 0.57 -8.78
N SER A 79 4.20 0.03 -9.33
CA SER A 79 2.94 0.75 -9.56
C SER A 79 2.31 1.17 -8.23
N GLN A 80 2.30 0.29 -7.22
CA GLN A 80 1.80 0.61 -5.87
C GLN A 80 2.60 1.75 -5.23
N LEU A 81 3.93 1.70 -5.31
CA LEU A 81 4.78 2.78 -4.81
C LEU A 81 4.53 4.10 -5.56
N ALA A 82 4.38 4.06 -6.88
CA ALA A 82 4.04 5.25 -7.66
C ALA A 82 2.66 5.84 -7.27
N LEU A 83 1.68 5.00 -6.95
CA LEU A 83 0.39 5.45 -6.43
C LEU A 83 0.56 6.16 -5.09
N LEU A 84 1.36 5.63 -4.17
CA LEU A 84 1.66 6.26 -2.88
C LEU A 84 2.44 7.58 -3.06
N ASP A 85 3.44 7.59 -3.94
CA ASP A 85 4.33 8.74 -4.17
C ASP A 85 3.56 9.98 -4.63
N ALA A 86 2.49 9.77 -5.39
CA ALA A 86 1.63 10.84 -5.90
C ALA A 86 0.62 11.38 -4.89
N ARG A 87 0.59 10.86 -3.64
CA ARG A 87 -0.50 11.11 -2.69
C ARG A 87 -0.02 11.59 -1.34
N TRP A 88 -0.93 12.24 -0.63
CA TRP A 88 -0.88 12.35 0.82
C TRP A 88 -1.72 11.27 1.45
N CYS A 89 -1.30 10.74 2.59
CA CYS A 89 -2.00 9.65 3.24
C CYS A 89 -2.17 9.91 4.74
N GLU A 90 -3.37 9.67 5.25
CA GLU A 90 -3.62 9.62 6.68
C GLU A 90 -3.28 8.21 7.18
N ILE A 91 -2.53 8.19 8.27
CA ILE A 91 -2.06 6.97 8.88
C ILE A 91 -2.44 6.94 10.35
N SER A 92 -2.54 5.73 10.88
CA SER A 92 -2.59 5.46 12.31
C SER A 92 -1.34 4.69 12.72
N TYR A 93 -0.65 5.18 13.74
CA TYR A 93 0.53 4.54 14.32
C TYR A 93 0.54 4.76 15.84
N ASN A 94 0.65 3.68 16.61
CA ASN A 94 0.65 3.70 18.09
C ASN A 94 -0.49 4.55 18.69
N GLY A 95 -1.69 4.46 18.12
CA GLY A 95 -2.87 5.21 18.59
C GLY A 95 -2.92 6.68 18.16
N VAL A 96 -1.91 7.18 17.45
CA VAL A 96 -1.88 8.55 16.93
C VAL A 96 -2.27 8.57 15.45
N VAL A 97 -3.20 9.47 15.11
CA VAL A 97 -3.65 9.70 13.73
C VAL A 97 -3.14 11.04 13.20
N GLY A 98 -2.61 11.01 11.98
CA GLY A 98 -2.25 12.20 11.22
C GLY A 98 -1.78 11.85 9.82
N SER A 99 -1.33 12.86 9.08
CA SER A 99 -1.03 12.75 7.67
C SER A 99 0.47 12.73 7.39
N VAL A 100 0.87 11.99 6.35
CA VAL A 100 2.23 11.94 5.82
C VAL A 100 2.21 11.99 4.29
N PRO A 101 3.30 12.45 3.65
CA PRO A 101 3.48 12.24 2.21
C PRO A 101 3.56 10.73 1.93
N GLY A 102 2.76 10.20 1.00
CA GLY A 102 2.71 8.76 0.73
C GLY A 102 4.04 8.19 0.23
N LYS A 103 4.92 9.02 -0.35
CA LYS A 103 6.29 8.65 -0.73
C LYS A 103 7.15 8.10 0.41
N VAL A 104 6.80 8.39 1.66
CA VAL A 104 7.53 7.88 2.82
C VAL A 104 7.07 6.47 3.23
N LEU A 105 5.99 5.96 2.63
CA LEU A 105 5.41 4.67 2.97
C LEU A 105 5.87 3.58 2.01
N THR A 106 5.96 2.36 2.54
CA THR A 106 6.19 1.14 1.76
C THR A 106 5.33 0.01 2.35
N PRO A 107 4.47 -0.65 1.55
CA PRO A 107 3.72 -1.83 2.00
C PRO A 107 4.62 -2.95 2.55
N GLN A 108 4.15 -3.65 3.58
CA GLN A 108 4.81 -4.78 4.23
C GLN A 108 4.22 -6.12 3.79
#